data_AF-A0A0D2ZSV6-F1
#
_entry.id   AF-A0A0D2ZSV6-F1
#
_cell.length_a   1.000
_cell.length_b   1.000
_cell.length_c   1.000
_cell.angle_alpha   90.00
_cell.angle_beta   90.00
_cell.angle_gamma   90.00
#
_symmetry.space_group_name_H-M   'P 1'
#
loop_
_entity.id
_entity.type
_entity.pdbx_description
1 polymer ?
#
loop_
_entity_poly.entity_id
_entity_poly.type
_entity_poly.pdbx_seq_one_letter_code
_entity_poly.pdbx_strand_id
1 'polypeptide(L)'
;VAPKKKGRIVGICSVNEVAKTNSSYTSRRNEETAQMKARMDSQQVRLDSLEDLLDVMAVGNPVMQIMLSERRAALGLPVRDPQESDPTRQQPSNTTDYF
;
A
#
# COMPACT_ATOMS: atom_id res chain seq x y z
N VAL A 1 -84.47 -5.82 -13.93
CA VAL A 1 -83.31 -4.88 -13.84
C VAL A 1 -82.15 -5.63 -13.19
N ALA A 2 -81.04 -5.82 -13.90
CA ALA A 2 -79.90 -6.61 -13.45
C ALA A 2 -78.92 -5.79 -12.57
N PRO A 3 -78.24 -6.39 -11.58
CA PRO A 3 -77.39 -5.62 -10.65
C PRO A 3 -76.04 -5.28 -11.31
N LYS A 4 -75.68 -3.99 -11.31
CA LYS A 4 -74.41 -3.49 -11.83
C LYS A 4 -73.26 -3.78 -10.84
N LYS A 5 -72.24 -4.52 -11.30
CA LYS A 5 -70.99 -4.74 -10.55
C LYS A 5 -70.21 -3.42 -10.46
N LYS A 6 -70.09 -2.87 -9.26
CA LYS A 6 -69.19 -1.74 -8.97
C LYS A 6 -67.78 -2.28 -8.77
N GLY A 7 -66.85 -1.87 -9.63
CA GLY A 7 -65.44 -2.26 -9.57
C GLY A 7 -64.80 -1.76 -8.29
N ARG A 8 -64.17 -2.68 -7.55
CA ARG A 8 -63.39 -2.40 -6.34
C ARG A 8 -61.97 -2.06 -6.77
N ILE A 9 -61.57 -0.79 -6.66
CA ILE A 9 -60.18 -0.36 -6.89
C ILE A 9 -59.36 -0.79 -5.68
N VAL A 10 -58.39 -1.68 -5.90
CA VAL A 10 -57.39 -2.07 -4.91
C VAL A 10 -56.29 -1.03 -4.94
N GLY A 11 -56.17 -0.25 -3.87
CA GLY A 11 -55.10 0.73 -3.69
C GLY A 11 -53.74 0.04 -3.72
N ILE A 12 -52.84 0.54 -4.57
CA ILE A 12 -51.46 0.08 -4.65
C ILE A 12 -50.77 0.53 -3.34
N CYS A 13 -50.36 -0.42 -2.52
CA CYS A 13 -49.67 -0.17 -1.25
C CYS A 13 -48.41 0.68 -1.46
N SER A 14 -48.18 1.62 -0.54
CA SER A 14 -47.05 2.54 -0.49
C SER A 14 -45.69 1.84 -0.63
N VAL A 15 -44.79 2.45 -1.40
CA VAL A 15 -43.37 2.07 -1.45
C VAL A 15 -42.76 2.28 -0.07
N ASN A 16 -42.21 1.22 0.51
CA ASN A 16 -41.44 1.32 1.74
C ASN A 16 -40.08 1.95 1.41
N GLU A 17 -39.83 3.18 1.86
CA GLU A 17 -38.52 3.82 1.82
C GLU A 17 -37.58 3.05 2.76
N VAL A 18 -36.99 1.97 2.24
CA VAL A 18 -35.85 1.30 2.87
C VAL A 18 -34.70 2.30 2.78
N ALA A 19 -34.14 2.69 3.92
CA ALA A 19 -32.88 3.43 3.97
C ALA A 19 -31.84 2.61 3.19
N LYS A 20 -31.61 3.00 1.94
CA LYS A 20 -30.60 2.40 1.10
C LYS A 20 -29.28 2.67 1.83
N THR A 21 -28.61 1.61 2.25
CA THR A 21 -27.19 1.71 2.60
C THR A 21 -26.45 1.60 1.26
N ASN A 22 -26.44 2.69 0.48
CA ASN A 22 -25.93 2.73 -0.91
C ASN A 22 -24.39 2.55 -1.00
N SER A 23 -23.72 2.02 0.03
CA SER A 23 -22.26 1.96 0.07
C SER A 23 -21.78 0.57 0.47
N SER A 24 -22.14 -0.45 -0.31
CA SER A 24 -21.66 -1.83 -0.08
C SER A 24 -20.62 -2.29 -1.11
N TYR A 25 -20.75 -1.90 -2.38
CA TYR A 25 -19.84 -2.36 -3.42
C TYR A 25 -18.57 -1.52 -3.55
N THR A 26 -18.73 -0.19 -3.62
CA THR A 26 -17.61 0.76 -3.75
C THR A 26 -16.77 0.80 -2.49
N SER A 27 -17.40 0.73 -1.31
CA SER A 27 -16.70 0.65 -0.02
C SER A 27 -15.80 -0.59 0.06
N ARG A 28 -16.33 -1.77 -0.29
CA ARG A 28 -15.57 -3.03 -0.28
C ARG A 28 -14.40 -3.00 -1.27
N ARG A 29 -14.62 -2.50 -2.48
CA ARG A 29 -13.56 -2.31 -3.50
C ARG A 29 -12.45 -1.38 -2.99
N ASN A 30 -12.80 -0.30 -2.32
CA ASN A 30 -11.82 0.66 -1.78
C ASN A 30 -11.01 0.04 -0.64
N GLU A 31 -11.65 -0.72 0.26
CA GLU A 31 -10.98 -1.40 1.36
C GLU A 31 -10.05 -2.52 0.87
N GLU A 32 -10.48 -3.34 -0.10
CA GLU A 32 -9.63 -4.34 -0.76
C GLU A 32 -8.41 -3.68 -1.42
N THR A 33 -8.61 -2.53 -2.08
CA THR A 33 -7.54 -1.76 -2.71
C THR A 33 -6.57 -1.19 -1.67
N ALA A 34 -7.10 -0.64 -0.57
CA ALA A 34 -6.30 -0.11 0.53
C ALA A 34 -5.45 -1.20 1.19
N GLN A 35 -6.03 -2.38 1.41
CA GLN A 35 -5.31 -3.53 1.95
C GLN A 35 -4.20 -3.99 1.00
N MET A 36 -4.48 -4.07 -0.30
CA MET A 36 -3.47 -4.41 -1.31
C MET A 36 -2.33 -3.39 -1.31
N LYS A 37 -2.65 -2.10 -1.28
CA LYS A 37 -1.64 -1.04 -1.19
C LYS A 37 -0.78 -1.17 0.06
N ALA A 38 -1.38 -1.37 1.23
CA ALA A 38 -0.65 -1.53 2.48
C ALA A 38 0.30 -2.75 2.43
N ARG A 39 -0.10 -3.85 1.79
CA ARG A 39 0.76 -5.02 1.58
C ARG A 39 1.94 -4.72 0.67
N MET A 40 1.72 -3.99 -0.42
CA MET A 40 2.79 -3.56 -1.33
C MET A 40 3.75 -2.60 -0.64
N ASP A 41 3.23 -1.60 0.08
CA ASP A 41 4.05 -0.63 0.83
C ASP A 41 4.92 -1.36 1.87
N SER A 42 4.36 -2.35 2.59
CA SER A 42 5.13 -3.17 3.53
C SER A 42 6.21 -4.00 2.84
N GLN A 43 5.93 -4.58 1.67
CA GLN A 43 6.93 -5.32 0.90
C GLN A 43 8.04 -4.41 0.39
N GLN A 44 7.70 -3.18 -0.04
CA GLN A 44 8.69 -2.20 -0.49
C GLN A 44 9.68 -1.87 0.63
N VAL A 45 9.19 -1.54 1.83
CA VAL A 45 10.05 -1.27 2.99
C VAL A 45 10.97 -2.44 3.32
N ARG A 46 10.47 -3.68 3.21
CA ARG A 46 11.29 -4.88 3.44
C ARG A 46 12.38 -5.08 2.39
N LEU A 47 12.11 -4.74 1.13
CA LEU A 47 13.09 -4.83 0.06
C LEU A 47 14.13 -3.71 0.16
N ASP A 48 13.71 -2.49 0.50
CA ASP A 48 14.62 -1.35 0.70
C ASP A 48 15.59 -1.65 1.85
N SER A 49 15.08 -2.13 3.00
CA SER A 49 15.93 -2.52 4.14
C SER A 49 16.87 -3.69 3.81
N LEU A 50 16.45 -4.61 2.93
CA LEU A 50 17.33 -5.70 2.47
C LEU A 50 18.42 -5.17 1.54
N GLU A 51 18.10 -4.22 0.67
CA GLU A 51 19.09 -3.56 -0.19
C GLU A 51 20.14 -2.83 0.64
N ASP A 52 19.74 -2.07 1.67
CA ASP A 52 20.67 -1.39 2.58
C ASP A 52 21.59 -2.39 3.30
N LEU A 53 21.06 -3.53 3.76
CA LEU A 53 21.86 -4.58 4.39
C LEU A 53 22.88 -5.19 3.40
N LEU A 54 22.48 -5.41 2.15
CA LEU A 54 23.37 -5.93 1.11
C LEU A 54 24.49 -4.93 0.80
N ASP A 55 24.20 -3.63 0.79
CA ASP A 55 25.21 -2.59 0.62
C ASP A 55 26.23 -2.61 1.76
N VAL A 56 25.78 -2.67 3.02
CA VAL A 56 26.66 -2.77 4.19
C VAL A 56 27.57 -4.00 4.10
N MET A 57 27.04 -5.16 3.71
CA MET A 57 27.84 -6.38 3.55
C MET A 57 28.83 -6.30 2.37
N ALA A 58 28.52 -5.48 1.37
CA ALA A 58 29.39 -5.29 0.23
C ALA A 58 30.53 -4.30 0.52
N VAL A 59 30.43 -3.47 1.56
CA VAL A 59 31.51 -2.55 1.99
C VAL A 59 32.81 -3.36 2.21
N GLY A 60 33.86 -3.02 1.47
CA GLY A 60 35.15 -3.71 1.55
C GLY A 60 35.22 -5.09 0.87
N ASN A 61 34.14 -5.54 0.21
CA ASN A 61 34.10 -6.78 -0.56
C ASN A 61 33.89 -6.51 -2.07
N PRO A 62 34.97 -6.46 -2.88
CA PRO A 62 34.88 -6.10 -4.31
C PRO A 62 34.13 -7.14 -5.15
N VAL A 63 34.17 -8.42 -4.79
CA VAL A 63 33.43 -9.47 -5.51
C VAL A 63 31.92 -9.27 -5.32
N MET A 64 31.51 -8.96 -4.08
CA MET A 64 30.12 -8.69 -3.76
C MET A 64 29.60 -7.42 -4.43
N GLN A 65 30.43 -6.37 -4.56
CA GLN A 65 30.09 -5.17 -5.34
C GLN A 65 29.72 -5.50 -6.77
N ILE A 66 30.57 -6.29 -7.44
CA ILE A 66 30.38 -6.65 -8.85
C ILE A 66 29.07 -7.42 -9.01
N MET A 67 28.87 -8.45 -8.20
CA MET A 67 27.64 -9.24 -8.23
C MET A 67 26.38 -8.40 -7.96
N LEU A 68 26.42 -7.49 -6.99
CA LEU A 68 25.28 -6.62 -6.69
C LEU A 68 25.02 -5.62 -7.82
N SER A 69 26.06 -5.04 -8.41
CA SER A 69 25.93 -4.12 -9.55
C SER A 69 25.27 -4.80 -10.76
N GLU A 70 25.64 -6.05 -11.04
CA GLU A 70 25.04 -6.86 -12.11
C GLU A 70 23.58 -7.18 -11.81
N ARG A 71 23.27 -7.58 -10.57
CA ARG A 71 21.89 -7.85 -10.14
C ARG A 71 21.01 -6.61 -10.19
N ARG A 72 21.52 -5.44 -9.79
CA ARG A 72 20.83 -4.14 -9.92
C ARG A 72 20.53 -3.82 -11.36
N ALA A 73 21.50 -3.97 -12.27
CA ALA A 73 21.31 -3.75 -13.70
C ALA A 73 20.23 -4.68 -14.29
N ALA A 74 20.22 -5.96 -13.91
CA ALA A 74 19.21 -6.92 -14.35
C ALA A 74 17.78 -6.57 -13.86
N LEU A 75 17.68 -5.91 -12.70
CA LEU A 75 16.42 -5.46 -12.11
C LEU A 75 16.04 -4.02 -12.51
N GLY A 76 16.87 -3.33 -13.30
CA GLY A 76 16.66 -1.92 -13.65
C GLY A 76 16.81 -0.95 -12.48
N LEU A 77 17.50 -1.36 -11.41
CA LEU A 77 17.75 -0.54 -10.24
C LEU A 77 19.01 0.33 -10.45
N PRO A 78 19.06 1.53 -9.85
CA PRO A 78 20.24 2.36 -9.91
C PRO A 78 21.43 1.68 -9.23
N VAL A 79 22.63 1.89 -9.76
CA VAL A 79 23.86 1.54 -9.05
C VAL A 79 23.98 2.45 -7.83
N ARG A 80 24.17 1.86 -6.65
CA ARG A 80 24.42 2.58 -5.41
C ARG A 80 25.84 2.35 -4.96
N ASP A 81 26.41 3.39 -4.35
CA ASP A 81 27.67 3.31 -3.64
C ASP A 81 27.40 2.81 -2.21
N PRO A 82 27.92 1.65 -1.82
CA PRO A 82 27.64 1.05 -0.51
C PRO A 82 28.19 1.86 0.67
N GLN A 83 29.12 2.78 0.39
CA GLN A 83 29.64 3.73 1.37
C GLN A 83 28.62 4.83 1.74
N GLU A 84 27.53 4.95 0.99
CA GLU A 84 26.41 5.85 1.29
C GLU A 84 25.39 5.22 2.24
N SER A 85 25.35 3.88 2.33
CA SER A 85 24.46 3.12 3.21
C SER A 85 25.05 2.89 4.61
N ASP A 86 26.22 3.48 4.92
CA ASP A 86 26.85 3.39 6.24
C ASP A 86 26.04 4.17 7.29
N PRO A 87 25.42 3.49 8.28
CA PRO A 87 24.63 4.14 9.32
C PRO A 87 25.46 5.06 10.23
N THR A 88 26.79 4.91 10.28
CA THR A 88 27.66 5.81 11.05
C THR A 88 27.95 7.14 10.36
N ARG A 89 27.59 7.28 9.07
CA ARG A 89 27.73 8.52 8.31
C ARG A 89 26.56 9.50 8.52
N GLN A 90 25.43 9.02 9.04
CA GLN A 90 24.34 9.86 9.55
C GLN A 90 24.83 10.52 10.86
N GLN A 91 25.38 11.73 10.72
CA GLN A 91 26.02 12.55 11.75
C GLN A 91 25.43 12.46 13.17
N PRO A 92 26.28 12.54 14.22
CA PRO A 92 25.81 12.67 15.60
C PRO A 92 25.03 14.00 15.74
N SER A 93 23.72 13.91 15.91
CA SER A 93 22.89 15.07 16.18
C SER A 93 23.28 15.67 17.54
N ASN A 94 24.04 16.76 17.49
CA ASN A 94 24.17 17.83 18.47
C ASN A 94 24.15 17.37 19.94
N THR A 95 25.32 17.09 20.51
CA THR A 95 25.48 17.12 21.97
C THR A 95 25.30 18.56 22.42
N THR A 96 24.12 18.89 22.95
CA THR A 96 23.94 20.14 23.71
C THR A 96 24.51 19.88 25.09
N ASP A 97 25.75 20.33 25.26
CA ASP A 97 26.49 20.33 26.51
C ASP A 97 25.90 21.40 27.43
N TYR A 98 25.32 20.97 28.56
CA TYR A 98 24.90 21.85 29.65
C TYR A 98 25.81 21.55 30.84
N PHE A 99 26.82 22.39 31.05
CA PHE A 99 27.57 22.53 32.31
C PHE A 99 26.91 23.58 33.21
#